data_AF-A0A958X3T8-F1
#
_entry.id   AF-A0A958X3T8-F1
#
_cell.length_a   1.000
_cell.length_b   1.000
_cell.length_c   1.000
_cell.angle_alpha   90.00
_cell.angle_beta   90.00
_cell.angle_gamma   90.00
#
_symmetry.space_group_name_H-M   'P 1'
#
loop_
_entity.id
_entity.type
_entity.pdbx_description
1 polymer ?
#
loop_
_entity_poly.entity_id
_entity_poly.type
_entity_poly.pdbx_seq_one_letter_code
_entity_poly.pdbx_strand_id
1 'polypeptide(L)' 'MKELELIRLYYYFCECNDKELALYCQRFSPNSCPSNEKLTDAELLTIYFYCRRFENKHLKSEIHDYADRYLRSW' A
#
# COMPACT_ATOMS: atom_id res chain seq x y z
N MET A 1 -5.18 18.79 0.16
CA MET A 1 -6.15 18.18 1.13
C MET A 1 -6.11 16.66 1.05
N LYS A 2 -5.94 16.07 -0.14
CA LYS A 2 -5.75 14.63 -0.33
C LYS A 2 -4.39 14.10 0.16
N GLU A 3 -3.34 14.91 0.16
CA GLU A 3 -2.00 14.46 0.58
C GLU A 3 -1.90 14.19 2.08
N LEU A 4 -2.51 15.04 2.92
CA LEU A 4 -2.53 14.84 4.37
C LEU A 4 -3.32 13.57 4.75
N GLU A 5 -4.38 13.27 4.02
CA GLU A 5 -5.14 12.02 4.19
C GLU A 5 -4.31 10.80 3.79
N LEU A 6 -3.53 10.88 2.71
CA LEU A 6 -2.59 9.82 2.32
C LEU A 6 -1.51 9.59 3.39
N ILE A 7 -0.89 10.68 3.88
CA ILE A 7 0.13 10.62 4.93
C ILE A 7 -0.46 10.01 6.21
N ARG A 8 -1.64 10.46 6.63
CA ARG A 8 -2.33 9.94 7.81
C ARG A 8 -2.65 8.45 7.67
N LEU A 9 -3.14 8.04 6.49
CA LEU A 9 -3.47 6.65 6.21
C LEU A 9 -2.22 5.76 6.24
N TYR A 10 -1.10 6.25 5.71
CA TYR A 10 0.19 5.56 5.77
C TYR A 10 0.65 5.34 7.21
N TYR A 11 0.68 6.41 8.03
CA TYR A 11 1.06 6.29 9.44
C TYR A 11 0.16 5.34 10.22
N TYR A 12 -1.14 5.37 9.95
CA TYR A 12 -2.08 4.43 10.55
C TYR A 12 -1.71 2.97 10.22
N PHE A 13 -1.39 2.67 8.95
CA PHE A 13 -0.98 1.31 8.58
C PHE A 13 0.39 0.90 9.09
N CYS A 14 1.34 1.83 9.23
CA CYS A 14 2.59 1.55 9.93
C CYS A 14 2.32 1.13 11.38
N GLU A 15 1.49 1.89 12.10
CA GLU A 15 1.13 1.56 13.49
C GLU A 15 0.41 0.21 13.59
N CYS A 16 -0.53 -0.08 12.69
CA CYS A 16 -1.18 -1.38 12.63
C CYS A 16 -0.20 -2.51 12.30
N ASN A 17 0.76 -2.26 11.39
CA ASN A 17 1.76 -3.24 11.01
C ASN A 17 2.67 -3.60 12.18
N ASP A 18 3.19 -2.61 12.89
CA ASP A 18 4.10 -2.81 14.00
C ASP A 18 3.44 -3.49 15.21
N LYS A 19 2.15 -3.24 15.43
CA LYS A 19 1.41 -3.79 16.58
C LYS A 19 0.80 -5.16 16.33
N GLU A 20 0.25 -5.38 15.14
CA GLU A 20 -0.62 -6.53 14.89
C GLU A 20 -0.29 -7.22 13.57
N LEU A 21 -0.28 -6.49 12.45
CA LEU A 21 -0.27 -7.14 11.13
C LEU A 21 1.04 -7.84 10.82
N ALA A 22 2.19 -7.37 11.29
CA ALA A 22 3.48 -8.03 11.02
C ALA A 22 3.53 -9.50 11.51
N LEU A 23 2.73 -9.84 12.53
CA LEU A 23 2.62 -11.22 13.02
C LEU A 23 1.81 -12.13 12.08
N TYR A 24 0.91 -11.55 11.27
CA TYR A 24 0.00 -12.27 10.37
C TYR A 24 0.36 -12.11 8.89
N CYS A 25 1.08 -11.06 8.53
CA CYS A 25 1.50 -10.72 7.18
C CYS A 25 2.84 -11.40 6.89
N GLN A 26 2.77 -12.62 6.33
CA GLN A 26 3.90 -13.21 5.63
C GLN A 26 3.60 -13.22 4.13
N ARG A 27 4.44 -12.55 3.35
CA ARG A 27 4.35 -12.58 1.89
C ARG A 27 5.00 -13.86 1.39
N PHE A 28 4.19 -14.84 1.00
CA PHE A 28 4.67 -16.07 0.36
C PHE A 28 4.87 -15.91 -1.15
N SER A 29 5.49 -14.81 -1.59
CA SER A 29 5.72 -14.53 -3.01
C SER A 29 7.21 -14.34 -3.30
N PRO A 30 7.70 -14.57 -4.52
CA PRO A 30 9.09 -14.26 -4.89
C PRO A 30 9.50 -12.78 -4.66
N ASN A 31 8.51 -11.89 -4.51
CA ASN A 31 8.71 -10.46 -4.26
C ASN A 31 8.84 -10.11 -2.77
N SER A 32 8.88 -11.10 -1.87
CA SER A 32 9.05 -10.90 -0.42
C SER A 32 10.48 -10.98 0.07
N CYS A 33 11.45 -11.13 -0.84
CA CYS A 33 12.86 -11.09 -0.50
C CYS A 33 13.31 -9.62 -0.34
N PRO A 34 14.10 -9.25 0.68
CA PRO A 34 14.58 -7.86 0.87
C PRO A 34 15.28 -7.25 -0.34
N SER A 35 15.92 -8.07 -1.19
CA SER A 35 16.58 -7.61 -2.41
C SER A 35 15.61 -7.25 -3.55
N ASN A 36 14.38 -7.76 -3.50
CA ASN A 36 13.33 -7.55 -4.50
C ASN A 36 12.10 -6.83 -3.93
N GLU A 37 12.12 -6.49 -2.64
CA GLU A 37 11.02 -5.83 -1.97
C GLU A 37 11.02 -4.34 -2.33
N LYS A 38 10.27 -4.02 -3.39
CA LYS A 38 10.09 -2.64 -3.86
C LYS A 38 9.00 -1.88 -3.11
N LEU A 39 8.20 -2.59 -2.32
CA LEU A 39 7.03 -2.03 -1.65
C LEU A 39 6.70 -2.85 -0.40
N THR A 40 6.64 -2.19 0.75
CA THR A 40 6.26 -2.78 2.03
C THR A 40 4.76 -3.11 2.09
N ASP A 41 4.36 -3.95 3.05
CA ASP A 41 2.94 -4.27 3.26
C ASP A 41 2.12 -3.04 3.69
N ALA A 42 2.69 -2.16 4.52
CA ALA A 42 2.05 -0.91 4.92
C ALA A 42 1.80 0.02 3.71
N GLU A 43 2.77 0.15 2.81
CA GLU A 43 2.63 0.92 1.57
C GLU A 43 1.59 0.29 0.64
N LEU A 44 1.60 -1.03 0.49
CA LEU A 44 0.63 -1.76 -0.33
C LEU A 44 -0.81 -1.53 0.15
N LEU A 45 -1.05 -1.66 1.47
CA LEU A 45 -2.35 -1.39 2.08
C LEU A 45 -2.74 0.08 1.92
N THR A 46 -1.81 1.00 2.12
CA THR A 46 -2.04 2.43 1.94
C THR A 46 -2.53 2.74 0.53
N ILE A 47 -1.86 2.25 -0.51
CA ILE A 47 -2.26 2.45 -1.91
C ILE A 47 -3.66 1.90 -2.14
N TYR A 48 -3.92 0.68 -1.68
CA TYR A 48 -5.19 0.01 -1.89
C TYR A 48 -6.36 0.78 -1.25
N PHE A 49 -6.23 1.16 0.02
CA PHE A 49 -7.27 1.89 0.75
C PHE A 49 -7.41 3.33 0.27
N TYR A 50 -6.31 3.98 -0.08
CA TYR A 50 -6.35 5.33 -0.65
C TYR A 50 -7.12 5.34 -1.97
N CYS A 51 -6.80 4.39 -2.87
CA CYS A 51 -7.48 4.25 -4.15
C CYS A 51 -8.98 4.03 -4.01
N ARG A 52 -9.40 3.19 -3.05
CA ARG A 52 -10.82 2.95 -2.81
C ARG A 52 -11.53 4.13 -2.15
N ARG A 53 -10.91 4.74 -1.14
CA ARG A 53 -11.54 5.76 -0.30
C ARG A 53 -11.59 7.14 -0.95
N PHE A 54 -10.54 7.55 -1.66
CA PHE A 54 -10.35 8.92 -2.14
C PHE A 54 -10.34 9.06 -3.66
N GLU A 55 -10.06 7.96 -4.37
CA GLU A 55 -9.96 7.94 -5.83
C GLU A 55 -11.09 7.15 -6.51
N ASN A 56 -12.00 6.58 -5.72
CA ASN A 56 -13.18 5.80 -6.14
C ASN A 56 -12.85 4.64 -7.11
N LYS A 57 -11.67 4.03 -6.96
CA LYS A 57 -11.21 2.89 -7.78
C LYS A 57 -11.46 1.60 -7.04
N HIS A 58 -12.39 0.77 -7.49
CA HIS A 58 -12.83 -0.42 -6.76
C HIS A 58 -12.34 -1.72 -7.38
N LEU A 59 -12.07 -1.72 -8.68
CA LEU A 59 -11.56 -2.89 -9.38
C LEU A 59 -10.05 -3.00 -9.21
N LYS A 60 -9.56 -4.25 -9.11
CA LYS A 60 -8.13 -4.53 -9.03
C LYS A 60 -7.32 -3.88 -10.17
N SER A 61 -7.86 -3.90 -11.39
CA SER A 61 -7.23 -3.30 -12.57
C SER A 61 -7.08 -1.78 -12.44
N GLU A 62 -8.09 -1.09 -11.91
CA GLU A 62 -8.06 0.36 -11.71
C GLU A 62 -7.02 0.76 -10.66
N ILE A 63 -6.94 0.00 -9.56
CA ILE A 63 -5.97 0.23 -8.49
C ILE A 63 -4.54 -0.04 -9.00
N HIS A 64 -4.35 -1.12 -9.75
CA HIS A 64 -3.07 -1.43 -10.37
C HIS A 64 -2.62 -0.35 -11.36
N ASP A 65 -3.51 0.07 -12.26
CA ASP A 65 -3.24 1.13 -13.24
C ASP A 65 -2.97 2.49 -12.57
N TYR A 66 -3.61 2.80 -11.44
CA TYR A 66 -3.26 3.97 -10.64
C TYR A 66 -1.85 3.85 -10.05
N ALA A 67 -1.53 2.72 -9.42
CA ALA A 67 -0.21 2.49 -8.84
C ALA A 67 0.89 2.55 -9.92
N ASP A 68 0.70 1.90 -11.07
CA ASP A 68 1.67 1.91 -12.16
C ASP A 68 1.87 3.31 -12.76
N ARG A 69 0.83 4.15 -12.85
CA ARG A 69 0.97 5.51 -13.36
C ARG A 69 1.70 6.47 -12.42
N TYR A 70 1.41 6.38 -11.11
CA TYR A 70 1.89 7.38 -10.15
C TYR A 70 3.09 6.91 -9.32
N LEU A 71 3.33 5.60 -9.21
CA LEU A 71 4.36 5.04 -8.32
C LEU A 71 5.46 4.31 -9.10
N ARG A 72 5.33 4.09 -10.40
CA ARG A 72 6.39 3.47 -11.23
C ARG A 72 7.67 4.30 -11.33
N SER A 73 7.55 5.62 -11.15
CA SER A 73 8.68 6.56 -11.10
C SER A 73 9.34 6.66 -9.72
N TRP A 74 8.73 6.06 -8.71
CA TRP A 74 9.25 5.98 -7.35
C TRP A 74 10.19 4.78 -7.23
#